data_AF-A0A6M0RUN7-F1
#
_entry.id   AF-A0A6M0RUN7-F1
#
_cell.length_a   1.000
_cell.length_b   1.000
_cell.length_c   1.000
_cell.angle_alpha   90.00
_cell.angle_beta   90.00
_cell.angle_gamma   90.00
#
_symmetry.space_group_name_H-M   'P 1'
#
loop_
_entity.id
_entity.type
_entity.pdbx_description
1 polymer ?
#
loop_
_entity_poly.entity_id
_entity_poly.type
_entity_poly.pdbx_seq_one_letter_code
_entity_poly.pdbx_strand_id
1 'polypeptide(L)'
;MTVKANDNIYPLYKREAPEEWQVTNGMTKREHFAIMIMQGLIAHHGYGESHFARGQEIARWSVHLADALIDELNRHNQSDESNLSSTHQN
;
A
#
# COMPACT_ATOMS: atom_id res chain seq x y z
N MET A 1 -11.46 13.00 -5.15
CA MET A 1 -10.16 12.51 -4.65
C MET A 1 -9.32 12.22 -5.86
N THR A 2 -8.24 12.98 -6.09
CA THR A 2 -7.40 12.82 -7.30
C THR A 2 -6.39 11.72 -7.02
N VAL A 3 -6.62 10.52 -7.54
CA VAL A 3 -5.70 9.38 -7.40
C VAL A 3 -4.44 9.70 -8.20
N LYS A 4 -3.27 9.73 -7.56
CA LYS A 4 -2.00 9.89 -8.27
C LYS A 4 -1.57 8.53 -8.84
N ALA A 5 -0.92 8.51 -10.00
CA ALA A 5 -0.46 7.26 -10.63
C ALA A 5 0.43 6.41 -9.68
N ASN A 6 1.12 7.08 -8.76
CA ASN A 6 1.99 6.54 -7.72
C ASN A 6 1.24 5.76 -6.64
N ASP A 7 -0.07 5.98 -6.52
CA ASP A 7 -0.93 5.37 -5.50
C ASP A 7 -1.42 3.98 -5.93
N ASN A 8 -1.34 3.68 -7.24
CA ASN A 8 -1.68 2.37 -7.78
C ASN A 8 -0.57 1.36 -7.50
N ILE A 9 -0.97 0.12 -7.22
CA ILE A 9 0.00 -0.95 -7.02
C ILE A 9 0.73 -1.34 -8.30
N TYR A 10 0.01 -1.35 -9.43
CA TYR A 10 0.62 -1.58 -10.72
C TYR A 10 0.96 -0.23 -11.34
N PRO A 11 2.23 0.03 -11.71
CA PRO A 11 2.58 1.25 -12.41
C PRO A 11 1.74 1.31 -13.68
N LEU A 12 0.89 2.32 -13.77
CA LEU A 12 0.12 2.56 -14.97
C LEU A 12 1.07 3.13 -16.01
N TYR A 13 1.50 2.28 -16.94
CA TYR A 13 2.21 2.73 -18.12
C TYR A 13 1.27 3.62 -18.93
N LYS A 14 1.70 4.85 -19.23
CA LYS A 14 0.97 5.74 -20.13
C LYS A 14 0.84 5.02 -21.47
N ARG A 15 -0.37 4.63 -21.84
CA ARG A 15 -0.63 4.05 -23.17
C ARG A 15 -0.43 5.18 -24.18
N GLU A 16 0.35 4.96 -25.23
CA GLU A 16 0.41 5.86 -26.39
C GLU A 16 -0.89 5.77 -27.19
N ALA A 17 -1.99 6.24 -26.61
CA ALA A 17 -3.29 6.30 -27.26
C ALA A 17 -3.74 7.77 -27.35
N PRO A 18 -4.43 8.17 -28.43
CA PRO A 18 -4.91 9.54 -28.62
C PRO A 18 -6.08 9.94 -27.70
N GLU A 19 -6.61 9.00 -26.91
CA GLU A 19 -7.71 9.23 -25.98
C GLU A 19 -7.23 9.77 -24.63
N GLU A 20 -8.04 10.61 -23.98
CA GLU A 20 -7.76 11.16 -22.66
C GLU A 20 -7.62 10.01 -21.65
N TRP A 21 -6.47 9.96 -20.96
CA TRP A 21 -6.11 8.84 -20.10
C TRP A 21 -6.99 8.83 -18.85
N GLN A 22 -8.06 8.02 -18.88
CA GLN A 22 -8.83 7.73 -17.69
C GLN A 22 -8.06 6.70 -16.88
N VAL A 23 -7.34 7.19 -15.86
CA VAL A 23 -6.75 6.38 -14.80
C VAL A 23 -7.94 5.66 -14.15
N THR A 24 -8.15 4.39 -14.51
CA THR A 24 -9.15 3.59 -13.78
C THR A 24 -8.74 3.59 -12.31
N ASN A 25 -9.71 3.72 -11.42
CA ASN A 25 -9.50 3.58 -9.98
C ASN A 25 -9.07 2.12 -9.71
N GLY A 26 -7.81 1.81 -9.98
CA GLY A 26 -7.20 0.52 -9.71
C GLY A 26 -7.00 0.33 -8.20
N MET A 27 -6.58 -0.88 -7.84
CA MET A 27 -6.22 -1.19 -6.46
C MET A 27 -5.05 -0.31 -6.01
N THR A 28 -5.25 0.41 -4.92
CA THR A 28 -4.19 1.21 -4.30
C THR A 28 -3.16 0.33 -3.60
N LYS A 29 -1.94 0.83 -3.41
CA LYS A 29 -0.90 0.16 -2.61
C LYS A 29 -1.40 -0.20 -1.21
N ARG A 30 -2.14 0.73 -0.59
CA ARG A 30 -2.78 0.54 0.72
C ARG A 30 -3.75 -0.64 0.74
N GLU A 31 -4.65 -0.70 -0.24
CA GLU A 31 -5.62 -1.81 -0.35
C GLU A 31 -4.92 -3.14 -0.57
N HIS A 32 -3.89 -3.17 -1.42
CA HIS A 32 -3.16 -4.40 -1.65
C HIS A 32 -2.42 -4.90 -0.40
N PHE A 33 -1.71 -4.00 0.30
CA PHE A 33 -1.03 -4.37 1.55
C PHE A 33 -2.04 -4.85 2.60
N ALA A 34 -3.17 -4.17 2.73
CA ALA A 34 -4.24 -4.59 3.63
C ALA A 34 -4.76 -6.00 3.27
N ILE A 35 -4.96 -6.33 2.00
CA ILE A 35 -5.38 -7.67 1.57
C ILE A 35 -4.35 -8.74 1.95
N MET A 36 -3.06 -8.49 1.72
CA MET A 36 -1.99 -9.43 2.05
C MET A 36 -1.90 -9.68 3.57
N ILE A 37 -2.00 -8.62 4.36
CA ILE A 37 -2.00 -8.71 5.83
C ILE A 37 -3.23 -9.46 6.33
N MET A 38 -4.41 -9.17 5.75
CA MET A 38 -5.65 -9.87 6.06
C MET A 38 -5.52 -11.38 5.84
N GLN A 39 -4.93 -11.80 4.72
CA GLN A 39 -4.65 -13.22 4.45
C GLN A 39 -3.72 -13.84 5.49
N GLY A 40 -2.66 -13.14 5.89
CA GLY A 40 -1.73 -13.59 6.94
C GLY A 40 -2.41 -13.73 8.31
N LEU A 41 -3.23 -12.75 8.69
CA LEU A 41 -3.99 -12.79 9.95
C LEU A 41 -5.03 -13.92 9.97
N ILE A 42 -5.68 -14.19 8.84
CA ILE A 42 -6.63 -15.30 8.69
C ILE A 42 -5.90 -16.66 8.78
N ALA A 43 -4.72 -16.77 8.18
CA ALA A 43 -3.93 -18.01 8.18
C ALA A 43 -3.33 -18.35 9.56
N HIS A 44 -3.22 -17.37 10.46
CA HIS A 44 -2.69 -17.59 11.81
C HIS A 44 -3.67 -18.38 12.69
N HIS A 45 -3.27 -19.60 13.09
CA HIS A 45 -4.07 -20.64 13.76
C HIS A 45 -4.70 -20.29 15.13
N GLY A 46 -4.66 -19.05 15.59
CA GLY A 46 -5.39 -18.55 16.78
C GLY A 46 -6.65 -17.73 16.47
N TYR A 47 -6.83 -17.30 15.22
CA TYR A 47 -7.96 -16.45 14.83
C TYR A 47 -9.18 -17.21 14.29
N GLY A 48 -9.07 -18.53 14.06
CA GLY A 48 -10.11 -19.37 13.47
C GLY A 48 -11.35 -19.65 14.32
N GLU A 49 -11.30 -19.54 15.66
CA GLU A 49 -12.41 -20.03 16.52
C GLU A 49 -13.64 -19.10 16.64
N SER A 50 -13.68 -17.96 15.95
CA SER A 50 -14.81 -17.01 16.01
C SER A 50 -15.10 -16.45 14.61
N HIS A 51 -15.80 -17.24 13.80
CA HIS A 51 -15.95 -17.02 12.36
C HIS A 51 -16.72 -15.75 11.92
N PHE A 52 -17.44 -15.05 12.80
CA PHE A 52 -18.23 -13.86 12.40
C PHE A 52 -17.91 -12.57 13.16
N ALA A 53 -17.41 -12.64 14.41
CA ALA A 53 -17.08 -11.43 15.17
C ALA A 53 -15.72 -10.81 14.79
N ARG A 54 -14.84 -11.58 14.11
CA ARG A 54 -13.45 -11.17 13.82
C ARG A 54 -13.24 -10.49 12.45
N GLY A 55 -14.21 -10.57 11.53
CA GLY A 55 -14.02 -10.02 10.17
C GLY A 55 -13.77 -8.51 10.15
N GLN A 56 -14.53 -7.75 10.93
CA GLN A 56 -14.33 -6.30 11.06
C GLN A 56 -13.02 -5.95 11.78
N GLU A 57 -12.63 -6.74 12.79
CA GLU A 57 -11.39 -6.55 13.54
C GLU A 57 -10.16 -6.82 12.66
N ILE A 58 -10.16 -7.94 11.93
CA ILE A 58 -9.14 -8.28 10.95
C ILE A 58 -9.03 -7.19 9.89
N ALA A 59 -10.14 -6.69 9.35
CA ALA A 59 -10.12 -5.62 8.36
C ALA A 59 -9.48 -4.34 8.93
N ARG A 60 -9.85 -3.95 10.16
CA ARG A 60 -9.28 -2.76 10.83
C ARG A 60 -7.78 -2.91 11.06
N TRP A 61 -7.32 -4.04 11.59
CA TRP A 61 -5.90 -4.28 11.81
C TRP A 61 -5.12 -4.35 10.51
N SER A 62 -5.68 -4.97 9.47
CA SER A 62 -5.02 -5.06 8.18
C SER A 62 -4.77 -3.69 7.56
N VAL A 63 -5.76 -2.81 7.66
CA VAL A 63 -5.63 -1.41 7.26
C VAL A 63 -4.61 -0.67 8.11
N HIS A 64 -4.66 -0.81 9.43
CA HIS A 64 -3.73 -0.13 10.35
C HIS A 64 -2.27 -0.55 10.10
N LEU A 65 -2.03 -1.84 9.90
CA LEU A 65 -0.71 -2.38 9.60
C LEU A 65 -0.23 -1.96 8.20
N ALA A 66 -1.14 -1.85 7.21
CA ALA A 66 -0.81 -1.31 5.90
C ALA A 66 -0.37 0.17 5.98
N ASP A 67 -1.08 0.98 6.76
CA ASP A 67 -0.74 2.38 6.99
C ASP A 67 0.65 2.50 7.66
N ALA A 68 0.92 1.70 8.70
CA ALA A 68 2.22 1.67 9.36
C ALA A 68 3.37 1.25 8.43
N LEU A 69 3.15 0.28 7.55
CA LEU A 69 4.14 -0.14 6.55
C LEU A 69 4.42 0.98 5.54
N ILE A 70 3.39 1.66 5.05
CA ILE A 70 3.54 2.79 4.13
C ILE A 70 4.35 3.90 4.78
N ASP A 71 4.08 4.23 6.04
CA ASP A 71 4.81 5.25 6.78
C ASP A 71 6.29 4.90 6.96
N GLU A 72 6.60 3.64 7.27
CA GLU A 72 7.99 3.18 7.39
C GLU A 72 8.73 3.24 6.06
N LEU A 73 8.10 2.81 4.96
CA LEU A 73 8.68 2.87 3.62
C LEU A 73 8.94 4.32 3.18
N ASN A 74 8.01 5.22 3.47
CA ASN A 74 8.18 6.64 3.15
C ASN A 74 9.33 7.26 3.95
N ARG A 75 9.49 6.90 5.24
CA ARG A 75 10.63 7.33 6.06
C ARG A 75 11.96 6.81 5.49
N HIS A 76 12.02 5.54 5.10
CA HIS A 76 13.23 4.96 4.52
C HIS A 76 13.65 5.67 3.23
N ASN A 77 12.69 5.94 2.34
CA ASN A 77 12.97 6.65 1.09
C ASN A 77 13.49 8.08 1.34
N GLN A 78 12.95 8.79 2.32
CA GLN A 78 13.43 10.12 2.70
C GLN A 78 14.85 10.09 3.28
N SER A 79 15.19 9.09 4.09
CA SER A 79 16.55 8.92 4.60
C SER A 79 17.55 8.62 3.48
N ASP A 80 17.18 7.81 2.49
CA ASP A 80 18.05 7.50 1.36
C ASP A 80 18.32 8.72 0.47
N GLU A 81 17.28 9.53 0.19
CA GLU A 81 17.42 10.79 -0.56
C GLU A 81 18.30 11.83 0.17
N SER A 82 18.21 11.90 1.50
CA SER A 82 19.05 12.79 2.32
C SER A 82 20.53 12.38 2.32
N ASN A 83 20.82 11.07 2.29
CA ASN A 83 22.18 10.55 2.24
C ASN A 83 22.85 10.77 0.88
N LEU A 84 22.10 10.63 -0.22
CA LEU A 84 22.56 10.90 -1.59
C LEU A 84 22.85 12.39 -1.82
N SER A 85 22.04 13.28 -1.24
CA SER A 85 22.26 14.73 -1.32
C SER A 85 23.51 15.18 -0.57
N SER A 86 23.86 14.46 0.51
CA SER A 86 25.04 14.76 1.34
C SER A 86 26.36 14.27 0.73
N THR A 87 26.32 13.25 -0.14
CA THR A 87 27.51 12.69 -0.80
C THR A 87 27.93 13.46 -2.06
N HIS A 88 27.04 14.27 -2.65
CA HIS A 88 27.35 15.11 -3.81
C HIS A 88 27.86 16.53 -3.46
N GLN A 89 28.00 16.85 -2.17
CA GLN A 89 28.48 18.17 -1.70
C GLN A 89 29.91 18.18 -1.14
N ASN A 90 30.65 17.06 -1.22
CA ASN A 90 32.07 16.97 -0.82
C ASN A 90 32.99 16.76 -2.02
#